data_AF-A0A968PB10-F1
#
_entry.id   AF-A0A968PB10-F1
#
_cell.length_a   1.000
_cell.length_b   1.000
_cell.length_c   1.000
_cell.angle_alpha   90.00
_cell.angle_beta   90.00
_cell.angle_gamma   90.00
#
_symmetry.space_group_name_H-M   'P 1'
#
loop_
_entity.id
_entity.type
_entity.pdbx_description
1 polymer ?
#
loop_
_entity_poly.entity_id
_entity_poly.type
_entity_poly.pdbx_seq_one_letter_code
_entity_poly.pdbx_strand_id
1 'polypeptide(L)'
;MKTLLEPCESLDAVKLASLRPVVRYVDADLAVVDLKLTLTQTPPTHPRTNKPARVELLVEVRSTDSFVDTQQLPLSLRGVAGSARLEIVQPLRWWPANMGDQPLHDLEVGLLINDELTDLRSISIGLTSVRQLQSTSNAPSTDAMLVVNGKPCSFSAIVPVDEVNQQKLLPVAGDALLLVRDHYGPDILYNAADRAGILMVQSVPIHPQGHPEWDVDAQVDRLTMHPSLAGWFVGHLGRVSDTMAQTLRELDPTHQVFRELPSLS
;
A
#
# COMPACT_ATOMS: atom_id res chain seq x y z
N MET A 1 14.74 21.77 0.96
CA MET A 1 16.16 21.48 1.23
C MET A 1 16.56 20.37 0.25
N LYS A 2 17.49 20.61 -0.68
CA LYS A 2 17.82 19.64 -1.74
C LYS A 2 18.64 18.51 -1.12
N THR A 3 18.16 17.26 -1.20
CA THR A 3 18.90 16.10 -0.69
C THR A 3 19.87 15.62 -1.75
N LEU A 4 21.08 15.28 -1.33
CA LEU A 4 22.19 14.90 -2.20
C LEU A 4 22.47 13.42 -1.98
N LEU A 5 22.56 12.63 -3.07
CA LEU A 5 23.15 11.29 -2.99
C LEU A 5 24.66 11.41 -2.77
N GLU A 6 25.23 10.43 -2.05
CA GLU A 6 26.67 10.24 -2.07
C GLU A 6 27.17 10.08 -3.52
N PRO A 7 28.37 10.60 -3.83
CA PRO A 7 28.89 10.61 -5.19
C PRO A 7 28.91 9.20 -5.82
N CYS A 8 28.14 9.03 -6.88
CA CYS A 8 28.11 7.86 -7.74
C CYS A 8 28.77 8.21 -9.08
N GLU A 9 29.43 7.23 -9.70
CA GLU A 9 30.32 7.47 -10.82
C GLU A 9 29.66 7.27 -12.20
N SER A 10 28.60 6.47 -12.26
CA SER A 10 27.74 6.42 -13.44
C SER A 10 26.27 6.61 -13.03
N LEU A 11 25.57 7.45 -13.79
CA LEU A 11 24.15 7.73 -13.62
C LEU A 11 23.32 6.44 -13.86
N ASP A 12 23.80 5.55 -14.74
CA ASP A 12 23.22 4.24 -15.06
C ASP A 12 23.30 3.19 -13.93
N ALA A 13 24.11 3.43 -12.89
CA ALA A 13 24.34 2.45 -11.83
C ALA A 13 23.27 2.46 -10.73
N VAL A 14 22.40 3.47 -10.68
CA VAL A 14 21.39 3.62 -9.63
C VAL A 14 20.00 3.32 -10.18
N LYS A 15 19.34 2.33 -9.59
CA LYS A 15 18.00 1.87 -10.00
C LYS A 15 17.03 1.86 -8.83
N LEU A 16 15.74 1.93 -9.14
CA LEU A 16 14.69 1.66 -8.17
C LEU A 16 14.73 0.16 -7.86
N ALA A 17 14.99 -0.21 -6.62
CA ALA A 17 14.95 -1.60 -6.15
C ALA A 17 13.54 -1.97 -5.68
N SER A 18 12.89 -1.07 -4.94
CA SER A 18 11.47 -1.15 -4.59
C SER A 18 10.81 0.21 -4.70
N LEU A 19 9.50 0.22 -4.91
CA LEU A 19 8.67 1.42 -4.95
C LEU A 19 7.29 1.08 -4.38
N ARG A 20 6.94 1.74 -3.28
CA ARG A 20 5.73 1.51 -2.50
C ARG A 20 4.97 2.83 -2.33
N PRO A 21 3.90 3.04 -3.12
CA PRO A 21 3.00 4.17 -2.91
C PRO A 21 2.13 3.92 -1.67
N VAL A 22 2.08 4.90 -0.76
CA VAL A 22 1.28 4.83 0.47
C VAL A 22 0.30 6.00 0.50
N VAL A 23 -1.00 5.72 0.37
CA VAL A 23 -2.06 6.74 0.48
C VAL A 23 -2.17 7.18 1.93
N ARG A 24 -1.63 8.36 2.24
CA ARG A 24 -1.64 8.92 3.61
C ARG A 24 -2.95 9.59 3.94
N TYR A 25 -3.54 10.22 2.94
CA TYR A 25 -4.76 10.98 3.05
C TYR A 25 -5.44 11.04 1.68
N VAL A 26 -6.76 11.00 1.67
CA VAL A 26 -7.55 11.24 0.47
C VAL A 26 -8.94 11.76 0.84
N ASP A 27 -9.37 12.81 0.16
CA ASP A 27 -10.75 13.29 0.16
C ASP A 27 -11.22 13.63 -1.26
N ALA A 28 -12.21 14.50 -1.42
CA ALA A 28 -12.71 14.89 -2.73
C ALA A 28 -11.80 15.89 -3.48
N ASP A 29 -10.95 16.61 -2.75
CA ASP A 29 -10.17 17.74 -3.29
C ASP A 29 -8.68 17.38 -3.41
N LEU A 30 -8.17 16.47 -2.57
CA LEU A 30 -6.75 16.14 -2.50
C LEU A 30 -6.51 14.69 -2.09
N ALA A 31 -5.58 14.02 -2.78
CA ALA A 31 -4.90 12.83 -2.28
C ALA A 31 -3.43 13.14 -2.02
N VAL A 32 -2.92 12.68 -0.88
CA VAL A 32 -1.50 12.74 -0.54
C VAL A 32 -0.95 11.32 -0.50
N VAL A 33 0.00 11.04 -1.39
CA VAL A 33 0.65 9.75 -1.52
C VAL A 33 2.13 9.90 -1.17
N ASP A 34 2.58 9.20 -0.13
CA ASP A 34 4.01 9.09 0.16
C ASP A 34 4.58 7.95 -0.69
N LEU A 35 5.51 8.27 -1.59
CA LEU A 35 6.26 7.29 -2.39
C LEU A 35 7.48 6.86 -1.59
N LYS A 36 7.45 5.65 -1.02
CA LYS A 36 8.59 5.04 -0.34
C LYS A 36 9.36 4.16 -1.32
N LEU A 37 10.68 4.26 -1.34
CA LEU A 37 11.49 3.47 -2.28
C LEU A 37 12.82 3.07 -1.67
N THR A 38 13.43 2.06 -2.27
CA THR A 38 14.83 1.74 -2.05
C THR A 38 15.59 1.80 -3.36
N LEU A 39 16.85 2.21 -3.31
CA LEU A 39 17.73 2.30 -4.46
C LEU A 39 18.77 1.18 -4.41
N THR A 40 19.00 0.52 -5.54
CA THR A 40 20.19 -0.31 -5.73
C THR A 40 21.24 0.51 -6.45
N GLN A 41 22.48 0.43 -5.95
CA GLN A 41 23.63 1.07 -6.58
C GLN A 41 24.60 -0.03 -7.02
N THR A 42 24.98 -0.02 -8.29
CA THR A 42 26.08 -0.85 -8.77
C THR A 42 27.39 -0.22 -8.30
N PRO A 43 28.31 -0.96 -7.68
CA PRO A 43 29.60 -0.41 -7.25
C PRO A 43 30.31 0.21 -8.46
N PRO A 44 30.87 1.43 -8.32
CA PRO A 44 31.59 2.07 -9.41
C PRO A 44 32.82 1.26 -9.84
N THR A 45 33.04 1.15 -11.15
CA THR A 45 34.20 0.45 -11.74
C THR A 45 35.46 1.32 -11.79
N HIS A 46 35.34 2.62 -11.52
CA HIS A 46 36.38 3.64 -11.65
C HIS A 46 36.41 4.53 -10.37
N PRO A 47 37.36 5.49 -10.23
CA PRO A 47 37.41 6.42 -9.10
C PRO A 47 36.34 7.54 -9.11
N ARG A 48 35.39 7.46 -8.16
CA ARG A 48 34.28 8.39 -7.87
C ARG A 48 34.56 9.87 -8.19
N THR A 49 33.64 10.51 -8.93
CA THR A 49 33.59 11.98 -9.05
C THR A 49 33.10 12.62 -7.74
N ASN A 50 33.80 13.63 -7.23
CA ASN A 50 33.52 14.23 -5.91
C ASN A 50 32.31 15.20 -5.86
N LYS A 51 31.43 15.18 -6.88
CA LYS A 51 30.28 16.09 -6.97
C LYS A 51 29.01 15.35 -6.57
N PRO A 52 28.21 15.88 -5.62
CA PRO A 52 26.95 15.27 -5.28
C PRO A 52 25.97 15.35 -6.47
N ALA A 53 25.25 14.26 -6.73
CA ALA A 53 24.24 14.21 -7.78
C ALA A 53 22.88 14.69 -7.25
N ARG A 54 22.16 15.46 -8.06
CA ARG A 54 20.75 15.82 -7.79
C ARG A 54 19.89 14.61 -8.14
N VAL A 55 19.04 14.18 -7.20
CA VAL A 55 18.14 13.04 -7.43
C VAL A 55 16.70 13.43 -7.13
N GLU A 56 15.83 13.14 -8.09
CA GLU A 56 14.41 13.51 -8.09
C GLU A 56 13.58 12.38 -8.68
N LEU A 57 12.27 12.44 -8.50
CA LEU A 57 11.33 11.57 -9.19
C LEU A 57 10.55 12.38 -10.22
N LEU A 58 10.43 11.87 -11.44
CA LEU A 58 9.42 12.32 -12.39
C LEU A 58 8.22 11.38 -12.24
N VAL A 59 7.09 11.91 -11.82
CA VAL A 59 5.87 11.11 -11.61
C VAL A 59 4.81 11.60 -12.57
N GLU A 60 4.33 10.69 -13.42
CA GLU A 60 3.15 10.89 -14.23
C GLU A 60 1.99 10.08 -13.63
N VAL A 61 0.87 10.75 -13.42
CA VAL A 61 -0.37 10.18 -12.90
C VAL A 61 -1.38 10.17 -14.04
N ARG A 62 -1.92 9.00 -14.37
CA ARG A 62 -3.02 8.86 -15.33
C ARG A 62 -4.23 8.29 -14.62
N SER A 63 -5.36 8.96 -14.76
CA SER A 63 -6.64 8.49 -14.22
C SER A 63 -7.56 7.95 -15.32
N THR A 64 -8.58 7.21 -14.91
CA THR A 64 -9.56 6.59 -15.80
C THR A 64 -10.43 7.60 -16.57
N ASP A 65 -10.53 8.84 -16.09
CA ASP A 65 -11.26 9.93 -16.74
C ASP A 65 -10.40 10.74 -17.72
N SER A 66 -9.25 10.20 -18.15
CA SER A 66 -8.26 10.86 -19.00
C SER A 66 -7.54 12.04 -18.35
N PHE A 67 -7.67 12.25 -17.04
CA PHE A 67 -6.80 13.15 -16.30
C PHE A 67 -5.35 12.65 -16.39
N VAL A 68 -4.44 13.57 -16.73
CA VAL A 68 -3.00 13.34 -16.71
C VAL A 68 -2.34 14.49 -15.98
N ASP A 69 -1.50 14.17 -15.00
CA ASP A 69 -0.67 15.15 -14.30
C ASP A 69 0.77 14.66 -14.23
N THR A 70 1.72 15.59 -14.31
CA THR A 70 3.14 15.30 -14.30
C THR A 70 3.85 16.19 -13.30
N GLN A 71 4.54 15.57 -12.35
CA GLN A 71 5.22 16.27 -11.26
C GLN A 71 6.67 15.83 -11.16
N GLN A 72 7.57 16.80 -10.93
CA GLN A 72 8.93 16.53 -10.51
C GLN A 72 9.04 16.70 -9.00
N LEU A 73 9.31 15.61 -8.30
CA LEU A 73 9.30 15.54 -6.85
C LEU A 73 10.72 15.49 -6.30
N PRO A 74 11.06 16.32 -5.30
CA PRO A 74 12.33 16.19 -4.61
C PRO A 74 12.38 14.86 -3.85
N LEU A 75 13.47 14.11 -4.01
CA LEU A 75 13.67 12.86 -3.30
C LEU A 75 14.46 13.12 -2.00
N SER A 76 13.92 12.67 -0.88
CA SER A 76 14.63 12.64 0.41
C SER A 76 15.28 11.28 0.60
N LEU A 77 16.55 11.23 0.93
CA LEU A 77 17.34 10.00 0.98
C LEU A 77 18.05 9.83 2.33
N ARG A 78 18.10 8.58 2.78
CA ARG A 78 18.88 8.13 3.95
C ARG A 78 19.53 6.79 3.62
N GLY A 79 20.79 6.82 3.21
CA GLY A 79 21.45 5.64 2.64
C GLY A 79 20.76 5.26 1.32
N VAL A 80 20.31 4.01 1.22
CA VAL A 80 19.58 3.49 0.06
C VAL A 80 18.07 3.71 0.12
N ALA A 81 17.53 4.11 1.28
CA ALA A 81 16.09 4.36 1.43
C ALA A 81 15.75 5.79 0.99
N GLY A 82 14.66 5.92 0.25
CA GLY A 82 14.16 7.20 -0.26
C GLY A 82 12.67 7.42 0.02
N SER A 83 12.27 8.69 0.10
CA SER A 83 10.88 9.09 0.13
C SER A 83 10.62 10.39 -0.63
N ALA A 84 9.48 10.44 -1.32
CA ALA A 84 8.94 11.62 -1.96
C ALA A 84 7.44 11.74 -1.66
N ARG A 85 6.87 12.93 -1.80
CA ARG A 85 5.44 13.17 -1.61
C ARG A 85 4.81 13.63 -2.92
N LEU A 86 3.79 12.89 -3.34
CA LEU A 86 2.94 13.20 -4.48
C LEU A 86 1.59 13.75 -3.97
N GLU A 87 1.10 14.81 -4.60
CA GLU A 87 -0.20 15.40 -4.32
C GLU A 87 -1.07 15.33 -5.57
N ILE A 88 -2.23 14.67 -5.51
CA ILE A 88 -3.16 14.54 -6.65
C ILE A 88 -4.38 15.38 -6.33
N VAL A 89 -4.63 16.42 -7.13
CA VAL A 89 -5.79 17.31 -6.97
C VAL A 89 -7.04 16.67 -7.56
N GLN A 90 -8.17 16.91 -6.92
CA GLN A 90 -9.50 16.39 -7.31
C GLN A 90 -9.48 14.89 -7.63
N PRO A 91 -8.95 14.04 -6.74
CA PRO A 91 -8.69 12.64 -7.05
C PRO A 91 -10.00 11.86 -7.25
N LEU A 92 -10.04 11.02 -8.28
CA LEU A 92 -11.02 9.95 -8.34
C LEU A 92 -10.72 8.91 -7.26
N ARG A 93 -11.62 8.80 -6.28
CA ARG A 93 -11.46 7.87 -5.14
C ARG A 93 -11.97 6.49 -5.47
N TRP A 94 -11.23 5.47 -5.05
CA TRP A 94 -11.66 4.09 -5.11
C TRP A 94 -12.71 3.80 -4.04
N TRP A 95 -13.80 3.13 -4.40
CA TRP A 95 -14.87 2.72 -3.49
C TRP A 95 -15.12 1.21 -3.56
N PRO A 96 -15.52 0.59 -2.44
CA PRO A 96 -16.08 -0.75 -2.45
C PRO A 96 -17.33 -0.80 -3.35
N ALA A 97 -17.68 -2.00 -3.81
CA ALA A 97 -18.88 -2.21 -4.60
C ALA A 97 -20.11 -1.72 -3.83
N ASN A 98 -21.09 -1.20 -4.57
CA ASN A 98 -22.29 -0.55 -4.03
C ASN A 98 -22.06 0.79 -3.30
N MET A 99 -20.84 1.31 -3.20
CA MET A 99 -20.53 2.62 -2.61
C MET A 99 -20.03 3.67 -3.60
N GLY A 100 -19.67 3.25 -4.82
CA GLY A 100 -19.17 4.09 -5.90
C GLY A 100 -18.42 3.26 -6.93
N ASP A 101 -17.66 3.94 -7.78
CA ASP A 101 -16.79 3.31 -8.77
C ASP A 101 -15.44 2.88 -8.17
N GLN A 102 -14.70 2.06 -8.91
CA GLN A 102 -13.38 1.52 -8.54
C GLN A 102 -12.25 2.11 -9.41
N PRO A 103 -12.07 3.45 -9.48
CA PRO A 103 -10.98 4.03 -10.27
C PRO A 103 -9.62 3.56 -9.77
N LEU A 104 -8.78 3.13 -10.71
CA LEU A 104 -7.38 2.83 -10.49
C LEU A 104 -6.56 3.79 -11.35
N HIS A 105 -5.56 4.42 -10.73
CA HIS A 105 -4.66 5.37 -11.38
C HIS A 105 -3.36 4.65 -11.73
N ASP A 106 -2.87 4.88 -12.93
CA ASP A 106 -1.55 4.43 -13.35
C ASP A 106 -0.51 5.49 -12.98
N LEU A 107 0.48 5.09 -12.20
CA LEU A 107 1.63 5.91 -11.86
C LEU A 107 2.84 5.44 -12.66
N GLU A 108 3.39 6.31 -13.51
CA GLU A 108 4.72 6.12 -14.09
C GLU A 108 5.73 6.94 -13.27
N VAL A 109 6.61 6.24 -12.55
CA VAL A 109 7.61 6.84 -11.65
C VAL A 109 9.00 6.64 -12.24
N GLY A 110 9.55 7.73 -12.76
CA GLY A 110 10.90 7.82 -13.28
C GLY A 110 11.89 8.31 -12.21
N LEU A 111 13.05 7.66 -12.10
CA LEU A 111 14.18 8.15 -11.32
C LEU A 111 15.01 9.12 -12.18
N LEU A 112 15.13 10.38 -11.74
CA LEU A 112 15.97 11.37 -12.38
C LEU A 112 17.27 11.56 -11.61
N ILE A 113 18.41 11.49 -12.30
CA ILE A 113 19.72 11.83 -11.73
C ILE A 113 20.36 12.90 -12.60
N ASN A 114 20.56 14.09 -12.02
CA ASN A 114 20.98 15.29 -12.75
C ASN A 114 20.10 15.57 -13.98
N ASP A 115 18.78 15.44 -13.80
CA ASP A 115 17.74 15.67 -14.82
C ASP A 115 17.72 14.62 -15.97
N GLU A 116 18.50 13.55 -15.88
CA GLU A 116 18.46 12.40 -16.79
C GLU A 116 17.64 11.24 -16.21
N LEU A 117 16.75 10.65 -17.01
CA LEU A 117 15.93 9.51 -16.60
C LEU A 117 16.76 8.21 -16.63
N THR A 118 16.98 7.61 -15.46
CA THR A 118 17.85 6.43 -15.32
C THR A 118 17.10 5.12 -15.05
N ASP A 119 15.87 5.20 -14.54
CA ASP A 119 14.99 4.05 -14.32
C ASP A 119 13.53 4.48 -14.37
N LEU A 120 12.63 3.55 -14.67
CA LEU A 120 11.19 3.78 -14.77
C LEU A 120 10.42 2.59 -14.19
N ARG A 121 9.35 2.87 -13.45
CA ARG A 121 8.40 1.88 -12.93
C ARG A 121 6.97 2.33 -13.16
N SER A 122 6.12 1.39 -13.54
CA SER A 122 4.67 1.61 -13.67
C SER A 122 3.96 0.85 -12.57
N ILE A 123 3.05 1.52 -11.84
CA ILE A 123 2.29 0.95 -10.73
C ILE A 123 0.84 1.43 -10.80
N SER A 124 -0.12 0.52 -10.67
CA SER A 124 -1.54 0.87 -10.53
C SER A 124 -1.89 1.03 -9.06
N ILE A 125 -2.60 2.11 -8.70
CA ILE A 125 -3.05 2.38 -7.33
C ILE A 125 -4.52 2.79 -7.27
N GLY A 126 -5.22 2.42 -6.21
CA GLY A 126 -6.51 3.03 -5.87
C GLY A 126 -6.35 4.03 -4.73
N LEU A 127 -7.00 5.18 -4.87
CA LEU A 127 -6.96 6.23 -3.85
C LEU A 127 -8.14 6.04 -2.87
N THR A 128 -7.88 5.42 -1.72
CA THR A 128 -8.89 5.13 -0.71
C THR A 128 -8.35 5.33 0.71
N SER A 129 -9.24 5.57 1.66
CA SER A 129 -8.95 5.46 3.09
C SER A 129 -9.92 4.47 3.73
N VAL A 130 -9.37 3.41 4.31
CA VAL A 130 -10.14 2.42 5.09
C VAL A 130 -9.73 2.52 6.56
N ARG A 131 -10.71 2.65 7.45
CA ARG A 131 -10.49 2.77 8.90
C ARG A 131 -11.52 1.94 9.65
N GLN A 132 -11.23 1.60 10.91
CA GLN A 132 -12.21 1.03 11.82
C GLN A 132 -12.75 2.15 12.72
N LEU A 133 -14.08 2.27 12.81
CA LEU A 133 -14.72 3.14 13.78
C LEU A 133 -14.56 2.50 15.17
N GLN A 134 -13.81 3.16 16.05
CA GLN A 134 -13.75 2.75 17.46
C GLN A 134 -14.98 3.30 18.19
N SER A 135 -15.69 2.42 18.92
CA SER A 135 -16.78 2.85 19.79
C SER A 135 -16.24 3.80 20.85
N THR A 136 -16.82 5.00 20.95
CA THR A 136 -16.44 6.00 21.96
C THR A 136 -17.02 5.69 23.35
N SER A 137 -17.65 4.53 23.51
CA SER A 137 -18.25 4.04 24.75
C SER A 137 -17.29 3.08 25.46
N ASN A 138 -17.15 3.20 26.79
CA ASN A 138 -16.43 2.23 27.64
C ASN A 138 -17.10 0.84 27.71
N ALA A 139 -18.08 0.55 26.84
CA ALA A 139 -18.66 -0.78 26.67
C ALA A 139 -17.78 -1.61 25.72
N PRO A 140 -17.69 -2.95 25.89
CA PRO A 140 -16.96 -3.80 24.96
C PRO A 140 -17.46 -3.55 23.53
N SER A 141 -16.58 -3.08 22.64
CA SER A 141 -16.93 -2.60 21.32
C SER A 141 -17.16 -3.77 20.36
N THR A 142 -18.29 -4.45 20.48
CA THR A 142 -18.72 -5.49 19.53
C THR A 142 -19.29 -4.91 18.23
N ASP A 143 -19.27 -3.59 18.03
CA ASP A 143 -19.85 -2.91 16.85
C ASP A 143 -18.78 -2.17 16.03
N ALA A 144 -17.59 -2.78 15.90
CA ALA A 144 -16.49 -2.13 15.20
C ALA A 144 -16.72 -2.18 13.67
N MET A 145 -17.31 -1.11 13.13
CA MET A 145 -17.67 -0.97 11.72
C MET A 145 -16.50 -0.40 10.90
N LEU A 146 -16.36 -0.82 9.64
CA LEU A 146 -15.41 -0.19 8.71
C LEU A 146 -15.98 1.12 8.18
N VAL A 147 -15.10 2.10 8.00
CA VAL A 147 -15.39 3.38 7.37
C VAL A 147 -14.47 3.52 6.17
N VAL A 148 -15.05 3.69 4.99
CA VAL A 148 -14.30 3.88 3.74
C VAL A 148 -14.56 5.29 3.21
N ASN A 149 -13.49 6.04 3.02
CA ASN A 149 -13.52 7.44 2.57
C ASN A 149 -14.47 8.32 3.43
N GLY A 150 -14.53 8.03 4.73
CA GLY A 150 -15.37 8.74 5.70
C GLY A 150 -16.83 8.27 5.76
N LYS A 151 -17.24 7.29 4.94
CA LYS A 151 -18.59 6.72 4.96
C LYS A 151 -18.60 5.32 5.61
N PRO A 152 -19.55 5.02 6.51
CA PRO A 152 -19.72 3.66 7.02
C PRO A 152 -19.89 2.65 5.89
N CYS A 153 -19.16 1.54 5.97
CA CYS A 153 -19.20 0.43 5.01
C CYS A 153 -19.82 -0.80 5.70
N SER A 154 -20.93 -1.26 5.15
CA SER A 154 -21.60 -2.49 5.56
C SER A 154 -21.21 -3.65 4.65
N PHE A 155 -21.17 -4.85 5.21
CA PHE A 155 -20.95 -6.08 4.47
C PHE A 155 -21.89 -7.18 4.99
N SER A 156 -22.38 -8.02 4.07
CA SER A 156 -23.39 -9.04 4.37
C SER A 156 -22.79 -10.34 4.92
N ALA A 157 -21.51 -10.58 4.66
CA ALA A 157 -20.79 -11.76 5.14
C ALA A 157 -19.30 -11.49 5.27
N ILE A 158 -18.64 -12.26 6.13
CA ILE A 158 -17.19 -12.45 6.12
C ILE A 158 -16.92 -13.81 5.51
N VAL A 159 -16.28 -13.83 4.34
CA VAL A 159 -16.02 -15.06 3.59
C VAL A 159 -14.54 -15.42 3.72
N PRO A 160 -14.20 -16.56 4.36
CA PRO A 160 -12.81 -16.99 4.43
C PRO A 160 -12.30 -17.37 3.04
N VAL A 161 -11.07 -16.96 2.75
CA VAL A 161 -10.31 -17.30 1.56
C VAL A 161 -9.12 -18.12 1.98
N ASP A 162 -9.19 -19.40 1.68
CA ASP A 162 -8.14 -20.39 1.81
C ASP A 162 -7.46 -20.64 0.46
N GLU A 163 -6.21 -21.12 0.50
CA GLU A 163 -5.32 -21.21 -0.67
C GLU A 163 -5.93 -22.02 -1.83
N VAL A 164 -6.74 -23.02 -1.51
CA VAL A 164 -7.42 -23.88 -2.50
C VAL A 164 -8.54 -23.15 -3.24
N ASN A 165 -9.21 -22.21 -2.58
CA ASN A 165 -10.44 -21.58 -3.08
C ASN A 165 -10.20 -20.20 -3.71
N GLN A 166 -9.04 -19.57 -3.50
CA GLN A 166 -8.74 -18.21 -3.98
C GLN A 166 -8.97 -17.99 -5.49
N GLN A 167 -8.77 -19.01 -6.33
CA GLN A 167 -9.01 -18.91 -7.77
C GLN A 167 -10.49 -19.01 -8.18
N LYS A 168 -11.36 -19.47 -7.27
CA LYS A 168 -12.78 -19.76 -7.52
C LYS A 168 -13.73 -18.75 -6.86
N LEU A 169 -13.20 -17.87 -6.01
CA LEU A 169 -13.97 -16.99 -5.14
C LEU A 169 -14.41 -15.68 -5.81
N LEU A 170 -14.17 -15.49 -7.11
CA LEU A 170 -14.74 -14.37 -7.84
C LEU A 170 -15.75 -14.88 -8.88
N PRO A 171 -17.03 -14.46 -8.79
CA PRO A 171 -17.53 -13.31 -8.04
C PRO A 171 -18.26 -13.73 -6.75
N VAL A 172 -17.59 -13.66 -5.59
CA VAL A 172 -18.29 -13.36 -4.34
C VAL A 172 -19.02 -12.02 -4.52
N ALA A 173 -20.22 -11.89 -3.94
CA ALA A 173 -21.00 -10.67 -4.04
C ALA A 173 -20.19 -9.48 -3.52
N GLY A 174 -20.26 -8.33 -4.23
CA GLY A 174 -19.43 -7.16 -3.95
C GLY A 174 -19.60 -6.56 -2.55
N ASP A 175 -20.63 -6.98 -1.81
CA ASP A 175 -20.94 -6.60 -0.44
C ASP A 175 -20.37 -7.56 0.62
N ALA A 176 -19.48 -8.50 0.26
CA ALA A 176 -18.77 -9.34 1.23
C ALA A 176 -17.41 -8.75 1.62
N LEU A 177 -16.97 -9.04 2.85
CA LEU A 177 -15.60 -8.84 3.30
C LEU A 177 -14.85 -10.18 3.18
N LEU A 178 -13.80 -10.25 2.37
CA LEU A 178 -12.99 -11.46 2.28
C LEU A 178 -11.95 -11.49 3.41
N LEU A 179 -11.74 -12.65 4.03
CA LEU A 179 -10.67 -12.88 5.00
C LEU A 179 -9.68 -13.88 4.43
N VAL A 180 -8.54 -13.41 3.95
CA VAL A 180 -7.45 -14.30 3.53
C VAL A 180 -6.78 -14.85 4.79
N ARG A 181 -6.90 -16.16 5.01
CA ARG A 181 -6.45 -16.83 6.22
C ARG A 181 -5.36 -17.85 5.93
N ASP A 182 -4.44 -18.01 6.88
CA ASP A 182 -3.43 -19.08 6.89
C ASP A 182 -2.41 -19.05 5.72
N HIS A 183 -2.46 -18.05 4.84
CA HIS A 183 -1.48 -17.79 3.77
C HIS A 183 -1.56 -16.32 3.33
N TYR A 184 -0.59 -15.85 2.54
CA TYR A 184 -0.70 -14.58 1.82
C TYR A 184 -1.30 -14.80 0.44
N GLY A 185 -2.36 -14.07 0.10
CA GLY A 185 -2.99 -14.19 -1.22
C GLY A 185 -2.08 -13.68 -2.35
N PRO A 186 -2.13 -14.24 -3.57
CA PRO A 186 -1.34 -13.82 -4.71
C PRO A 186 -1.85 -12.50 -5.29
N ASP A 187 -1.00 -11.76 -5.99
CA ASP A 187 -1.35 -10.44 -6.57
C ASP A 187 -2.60 -10.50 -7.45
N ILE A 188 -2.83 -11.61 -8.17
CA ILE A 188 -4.01 -11.77 -9.02
C ILE A 188 -5.32 -11.72 -8.24
N LEU A 189 -5.34 -12.20 -6.98
CA LEU A 189 -6.51 -12.12 -6.11
C LEU A 189 -6.80 -10.67 -5.74
N TYR A 190 -5.78 -9.94 -5.30
CA TYR A 190 -5.89 -8.53 -4.92
C TYR A 190 -6.24 -7.62 -6.10
N ASN A 191 -5.57 -7.79 -7.23
CA ASN A 191 -5.89 -7.07 -8.46
C ASN A 191 -7.34 -7.28 -8.91
N ALA A 192 -7.86 -8.50 -8.73
CA ALA A 192 -9.24 -8.80 -9.09
C ALA A 192 -10.23 -8.22 -8.06
N ALA A 193 -9.91 -8.25 -6.77
CA ALA A 193 -10.69 -7.59 -5.72
C ALA A 193 -10.70 -6.06 -5.87
N ASP A 194 -9.58 -5.44 -6.22
CA ASP A 194 -9.47 -4.00 -6.51
C ASP A 194 -10.44 -3.61 -7.63
N ARG A 195 -10.46 -4.36 -8.73
CA ARG A 195 -11.37 -4.09 -9.86
C ARG A 195 -12.83 -4.37 -9.52
N ALA A 196 -13.10 -5.35 -8.66
CA ALA A 196 -14.44 -5.75 -8.29
C ALA A 196 -15.03 -4.91 -7.14
N GLY A 197 -14.22 -4.09 -6.46
CA GLY A 197 -14.68 -3.31 -5.30
C GLY A 197 -14.84 -4.16 -4.04
N ILE A 198 -14.13 -5.28 -3.91
CA ILE A 198 -14.30 -6.21 -2.79
C ILE A 198 -13.22 -5.93 -1.74
N LEU A 199 -13.63 -5.61 -0.51
CA LEU A 199 -12.69 -5.42 0.59
C LEU A 199 -12.14 -6.74 1.11
N MET A 200 -10.90 -6.71 1.58
CA MET A 200 -10.20 -7.88 2.09
C MET A 200 -9.42 -7.57 3.37
N VAL A 201 -9.41 -8.53 4.30
CA VAL A 201 -8.53 -8.55 5.46
C VAL A 201 -7.51 -9.67 5.27
N GLN A 202 -6.23 -9.35 5.41
CA GLN A 202 -5.15 -10.34 5.30
C GLN A 202 -4.70 -10.78 6.69
N SER A 203 -4.91 -12.05 7.03
CA SER A 203 -4.34 -12.64 8.25
C SER A 203 -2.84 -12.81 8.10
N VAL A 204 -2.04 -12.47 9.11
CA VAL A 204 -0.63 -12.86 9.13
C VAL A 204 -0.52 -14.33 9.51
N PRO A 205 0.06 -15.19 8.68
CA PRO A 205 0.31 -16.57 9.07
C PRO A 205 1.44 -16.65 10.09
N ILE A 206 1.15 -17.25 11.23
CA ILE A 206 2.07 -17.38 12.37
C ILE A 206 2.31 -18.86 12.61
N HIS A 207 3.59 -19.26 12.54
CA HIS A 207 4.04 -20.61 12.79
C HIS A 207 3.75 -21.01 14.25
N PRO A 208 3.50 -22.29 14.59
CA PRO A 208 3.19 -22.72 15.96
C PRO A 208 4.26 -22.35 16.99
N GLN A 209 5.51 -22.19 16.55
CA GLN A 209 6.68 -21.79 17.35
C GLN A 209 6.70 -20.28 17.64
N GLY A 210 5.72 -19.52 17.15
CA GLY A 210 5.54 -18.11 17.49
C GLY A 210 6.35 -17.12 16.65
N HIS A 211 6.68 -17.47 15.42
CA HIS A 211 7.27 -16.56 14.44
C HIS A 211 6.43 -16.53 13.16
N PRO A 212 6.44 -15.44 12.37
CA PRO A 212 5.81 -15.46 11.06
C PRO A 212 6.41 -16.55 10.16
N GLU A 213 5.58 -17.13 9.30
CA GLU A 213 6.01 -18.16 8.33
C GLU A 213 6.73 -17.57 7.12
N TRP A 214 6.48 -16.29 6.82
CA TRP A 214 7.05 -15.57 5.69
C TRP A 214 7.67 -14.23 6.11
N ASP A 215 8.46 -13.66 5.20
CA ASP A 215 9.00 -12.30 5.35
C ASP A 215 7.86 -11.27 5.29
N VAL A 216 7.45 -10.79 6.46
CA VAL A 216 6.35 -9.84 6.62
C VAL A 216 6.62 -8.52 5.90
N ASP A 217 7.88 -8.06 5.87
CA ASP A 217 8.25 -6.80 5.21
C ASP A 217 7.98 -6.88 3.71
N ALA A 218 8.44 -7.98 3.09
CA ALA A 218 8.18 -8.24 1.67
C ALA A 218 6.68 -8.36 1.34
N GLN A 219 5.86 -8.93 2.25
CA GLN A 219 4.42 -9.04 2.03
C GLN A 219 3.69 -7.72 2.25
N VAL A 220 4.12 -6.90 3.21
CA VAL A 220 3.60 -5.54 3.40
C VAL A 220 3.93 -4.68 2.16
N ASP A 221 5.15 -4.78 1.65
CA ASP A 221 5.57 -4.08 0.42
C ASP A 221 4.69 -4.42 -0.77
N ARG A 222 4.35 -5.71 -0.92
CA ARG A 222 3.52 -6.21 -2.01
C ARG A 222 2.06 -5.81 -1.87
N LEU A 223 1.49 -5.92 -0.66
CA LEU A 223 0.04 -5.88 -0.49
C LEU A 223 -0.54 -4.50 -0.20
N THR A 224 0.23 -3.59 0.38
CA THR A 224 -0.29 -2.29 0.86
C THR A 224 -0.68 -1.31 -0.24
N MET A 225 -0.29 -1.57 -1.49
CA MET A 225 -0.70 -0.76 -2.64
C MET A 225 -2.13 -1.08 -3.12
N HIS A 226 -2.70 -2.20 -2.69
CA HIS A 226 -4.03 -2.63 -3.12
C HIS A 226 -5.13 -1.90 -2.34
N PRO A 227 -5.99 -1.10 -2.99
CA PRO A 227 -7.09 -0.41 -2.32
C PRO A 227 -8.12 -1.35 -1.70
N SER A 228 -8.20 -2.60 -2.17
CA SER A 228 -9.05 -3.64 -1.57
C SER A 228 -8.58 -4.09 -0.17
N LEU A 229 -7.32 -3.85 0.20
CA LEU A 229 -6.82 -4.22 1.53
C LEU A 229 -7.44 -3.29 2.60
N ALA A 230 -8.37 -3.83 3.39
CA ALA A 230 -8.97 -3.13 4.52
C ALA A 230 -8.06 -3.15 5.76
N GLY A 231 -7.18 -4.15 5.86
CA GLY A 231 -6.12 -4.21 6.85
C GLY A 231 -5.67 -5.62 7.19
N TRP A 232 -4.95 -5.72 8.31
CA TRP A 232 -4.23 -6.92 8.71
C TRP A 232 -4.88 -7.57 9.93
N PHE A 233 -5.04 -8.89 9.92
CA PHE A 233 -5.52 -9.64 11.07
C PHE A 233 -4.37 -10.44 11.70
N VAL A 234 -4.21 -10.31 13.02
CA VAL A 234 -3.18 -11.05 13.79
C VAL A 234 -3.76 -11.79 14.98
N GLY A 235 -5.08 -11.75 15.16
CA GLY A 235 -5.76 -12.28 16.34
C GLY A 235 -5.44 -11.51 17.64
N HIS A 236 -5.98 -12.01 18.74
CA HIS A 236 -5.99 -11.34 20.05
C HIS A 236 -5.19 -12.09 21.14
N LEU A 237 -4.63 -13.26 20.84
CA LEU A 237 -4.04 -14.13 21.87
C LEU A 237 -2.51 -14.17 21.79
N GLY A 238 -1.88 -13.83 22.92
CA GLY A 238 -0.47 -14.11 23.19
C GLY A 238 0.52 -13.04 22.70
N ARG A 239 1.73 -13.10 23.27
CA ARG A 239 2.83 -12.15 23.01
C ARG A 239 3.23 -12.07 21.55
N VAL A 240 3.13 -13.18 20.81
CA VAL A 240 3.49 -13.24 19.39
C VAL A 240 2.58 -12.33 18.56
N SER A 241 1.27 -12.42 18.80
CA SER A 241 0.28 -11.54 18.18
C SER A 241 0.54 -10.08 18.55
N ASP A 242 0.97 -9.81 19.78
CA ASP A 242 1.34 -8.44 20.22
C ASP A 242 2.52 -7.87 19.48
N THR A 243 3.62 -8.61 19.42
CA THR A 243 4.81 -8.24 18.65
C THR A 243 4.45 -8.04 17.18
N MET A 244 3.70 -8.96 16.57
CA MET A 244 3.31 -8.86 15.16
C MET A 244 2.47 -7.61 14.88
N ALA A 245 1.52 -7.28 15.76
CA ALA A 245 0.73 -6.07 15.60
C ALA A 245 1.59 -4.80 15.68
N GLN A 246 2.60 -4.78 16.55
CA GLN A 246 3.53 -3.66 16.62
C GLN A 246 4.35 -3.55 15.33
N THR A 247 4.91 -4.66 14.86
CA THR A 247 5.66 -4.70 13.59
C THR A 247 4.81 -4.18 12.43
N LEU A 248 3.56 -4.64 12.29
CA LEU A 248 2.67 -4.18 11.22
C LEU A 248 2.37 -2.68 11.31
N ARG A 249 2.16 -2.11 12.50
CA ARG A 249 1.93 -0.67 12.66
C ARG A 249 3.14 0.17 12.25
N GLU A 250 4.34 -0.37 12.38
CA GLU A 250 5.57 0.29 11.96
C GLU A 250 5.77 0.20 10.43
N LEU A 251 5.50 -0.97 9.85
CA LEU A 251 5.65 -1.22 8.40
C LEU A 251 4.53 -0.58 7.55
N ASP A 252 3.30 -0.66 8.04
CA ASP A 252 2.07 -0.18 7.41
C ASP A 252 1.23 0.65 8.41
N PRO A 253 1.58 1.92 8.61
CA PRO A 253 0.87 2.79 9.54
C PRO A 253 -0.50 3.26 9.01
N THR A 254 -0.88 2.90 7.79
CA THR A 254 -2.10 3.39 7.11
C THR A 254 -3.28 2.44 7.22
N HIS A 255 -3.03 1.13 7.28
CA HIS A 255 -4.09 0.15 7.44
C HIS A 255 -4.33 -0.22 8.91
N GLN A 256 -5.56 -0.65 9.19
CA GLN A 256 -5.93 -1.14 10.50
C GLN A 256 -5.26 -2.49 10.80
N VAL A 257 -4.80 -2.67 12.03
CA VAL A 257 -4.40 -3.98 12.56
C VAL A 257 -5.52 -4.48 13.48
N PHE A 258 -6.22 -5.52 13.02
CA PHE A 258 -7.35 -6.15 13.68
C PHE A 258 -6.90 -7.22 14.69
N ARG A 259 -7.41 -7.10 15.92
CA ARG A 259 -7.35 -8.15 16.96
C ARG A 259 -8.54 -9.09 16.90
N GLU A 260 -9.67 -8.51 16.54
CA GLU A 260 -10.96 -9.14 16.32
C GLU A 260 -11.46 -8.64 14.96
N LEU A 261 -12.19 -9.48 14.25
CA LEU A 261 -12.72 -9.12 12.95
C LEU A 261 -13.83 -8.06 13.10
N PRO A 262 -14.02 -7.18 12.11
CA PRO A 262 -15.14 -6.25 12.06
C PRO A 262 -16.48 -6.98 12.15
N SER A 263 -17.49 -6.34 12.73
CA SER A 263 -18.81 -6.94 12.93
C SER A 263 -19.67 -6.85 11.68
N LEU A 264 -20.50 -7.87 11.47
CA LEU A 264 -21.52 -7.85 10.43
C LEU A 264 -22.55 -6.75 10.71
N SER A 265 -23.11 -6.19 9.63
CA SER A 265 -24.23 -5.24 9.69
C SER A 265 -25.55 -5.92 10.00
#